data_AF-S4XEP8-F1
#
_entry.id   AF-S4XEP8-F1
#
_cell.length_a   1.000
_cell.length_b   1.000
_cell.length_c   1.000
_cell.angle_alpha   90.00
_cell.angle_beta   90.00
_cell.angle_gamma   90.00
#
_symmetry.space_group_name_H-M   'P 1'
#
loop_
_entity.id
_entity.type
_entity.pdbx_description
1 polymer ?
#
loop_
_entity_poly.entity_id
_entity_poly.type
_entity_poly.pdbx_seq_one_letter_code
_entity_poly.pdbx_strand_id
1 'polypeptide(L)'
;MTDADATASPDLAASPVRLTAWVHGHVQGVGFRWATRTKALEVGLVGFASNYPDGRVLVIAEGREDATDALLAWLKSGATPGRVDTVVSDVTGPRGGYSGFDTR
;
A
#
# COMPACT_ATOMS: atom_id res chain seq x y z
N MET A 1 -9.52 42.08 21.64
CA MET A 1 -8.78 41.00 22.33
C MET A 1 -9.62 39.74 22.20
N THR A 2 -9.45 39.13 21.03
CA THR A 2 -10.03 37.92 20.40
C THR A 2 -9.89 38.24 18.92
N ASP A 3 -9.28 37.43 18.07
CA ASP A 3 -9.58 36.03 17.88
C ASP A 3 -8.36 35.12 17.77
N ALA A 4 -8.65 33.87 18.07
CA ALA A 4 -7.76 32.73 18.12
C ALA A 4 -6.91 32.59 16.86
N ASP A 5 -5.62 32.41 17.11
CA ASP A 5 -4.66 31.84 16.18
C ASP A 5 -5.15 30.42 15.82
N ALA A 6 -5.89 30.33 14.72
CA ALA A 6 -6.25 29.06 14.12
C ALA A 6 -4.96 28.48 13.53
N THR A 7 -4.29 27.64 14.32
CA THR A 7 -3.29 26.70 13.83
C THR A 7 -3.90 25.94 12.66
N ALA A 8 -3.58 26.36 11.44
CA ALA A 8 -3.90 25.61 10.24
C ALA A 8 -3.13 24.29 10.32
N SER A 9 -3.80 23.22 10.77
CA SER A 9 -3.29 21.86 10.67
C SER A 9 -2.99 21.55 9.20
N PRO A 10 -1.87 20.90 8.86
CA PRO A 10 -1.45 20.65 7.48
C PRO A 10 -2.28 19.56 6.75
N ASP A 11 -3.54 19.33 7.17
CA ASP A 11 -4.34 18.14 6.85
C ASP A 11 -5.42 18.40 5.78
N LEU A 12 -5.16 19.30 4.83
CA LEU A 12 -6.05 19.59 3.71
C LEU A 12 -5.23 19.78 2.43
N ALA A 13 -4.77 18.69 1.77
CA ALA A 13 -4.48 18.73 0.32
C ALA A 13 -4.03 17.42 -0.35
N ALA A 14 -3.60 16.37 0.36
CA ALA A 14 -3.21 15.14 -0.34
C ALA A 14 -4.45 14.27 -0.57
N SER A 15 -5.03 14.35 -1.77
CA SER A 15 -6.09 13.43 -2.18
C SER A 15 -5.57 12.00 -2.09
N PRO A 16 -6.35 11.05 -1.52
CA PRO A 16 -5.90 9.68 -1.45
C PRO A 16 -5.67 9.14 -2.86
N VAL A 17 -4.64 8.34 -3.02
CA VAL A 17 -4.29 7.69 -4.28
C VAL A 17 -4.43 6.18 -4.13
N ARG A 18 -4.44 5.49 -5.26
CA ARG A 18 -4.52 4.04 -5.35
C ARG A 18 -3.27 3.48 -6.01
N LEU A 19 -2.47 2.75 -5.25
CA LEU A 19 -1.39 1.93 -5.76
C LEU A 19 -1.94 0.58 -6.25
N THR A 20 -1.62 0.24 -7.49
CA THR A 20 -1.74 -1.10 -8.05
C THR A 20 -0.34 -1.64 -8.29
N ALA A 21 0.10 -2.64 -7.52
CA ALA A 21 1.41 -3.24 -7.68
C ALA A 21 1.30 -4.74 -7.98
N TRP A 22 1.86 -5.14 -9.12
CA TRP A 22 2.09 -6.54 -9.48
C TRP A 22 3.49 -6.94 -9.05
N VAL A 23 3.57 -7.92 -8.15
CA VAL A 23 4.82 -8.40 -7.58
C VAL A 23 5.14 -9.77 -8.15
N HIS A 24 6.33 -9.88 -8.73
CA HIS A 24 6.87 -11.08 -9.35
C HIS A 24 8.04 -11.62 -8.52
N GLY A 25 8.19 -12.94 -8.52
CA GLY A 25 9.30 -13.65 -7.90
C GLY A 25 8.82 -14.80 -7.02
N HIS A 26 9.64 -15.20 -6.04
CA HIS A 26 9.28 -16.21 -5.05
C HIS A 26 8.49 -15.56 -3.90
N VAL A 27 7.21 -15.28 -4.17
CA VAL A 27 6.32 -14.49 -3.29
C VAL A 27 5.09 -15.26 -2.79
N GLN A 28 4.89 -16.51 -3.20
CA GLN A 28 3.80 -17.37 -2.73
C GLN A 28 4.32 -18.42 -1.75
N GLY A 29 3.51 -18.83 -0.77
CA GLY A 29 3.92 -19.81 0.26
C GLY A 29 4.92 -19.30 1.30
N VAL A 30 5.32 -18.03 1.24
CA VAL A 30 6.36 -17.42 2.09
C VAL A 30 5.84 -16.41 3.12
N GLY A 31 4.51 -16.25 3.23
CA GLY A 31 3.91 -15.24 4.11
C GLY A 31 3.92 -13.81 3.56
N PHE A 32 4.26 -13.61 2.27
CA PHE A 32 4.33 -12.29 1.62
C PHE A 32 3.06 -11.46 1.80
N ARG A 33 1.87 -12.03 1.57
CA ARG A 33 0.58 -11.34 1.72
C ARG A 33 0.35 -10.82 3.15
N TRP A 34 0.70 -11.63 4.15
CA TRP A 34 0.54 -11.26 5.55
C TRP A 34 1.50 -10.14 5.94
N ALA A 35 2.78 -10.22 5.53
CA ALA A 35 3.75 -9.14 5.76
C ALA A 35 3.34 -7.84 5.04
N THR A 36 2.83 -7.95 3.81
CA THR A 36 2.30 -6.80 3.06
C THR A 36 1.13 -6.16 3.79
N ARG A 37 0.20 -6.95 4.32
CA ARG A 37 -0.91 -6.46 5.14
C ARG A 37 -0.39 -5.70 6.37
N THR A 38 0.54 -6.29 7.11
CA THR A 38 1.12 -5.64 8.31
C THR A 38 1.77 -4.31 7.94
N LYS A 39 2.63 -4.28 6.92
CA LYS A 39 3.28 -3.05 6.45
C LYS A 39 2.26 -2.00 6.00
N ALA A 40 1.24 -2.39 5.24
CA ALA A 40 0.23 -1.47 4.75
C ALA A 40 -0.58 -0.84 5.89
N LEU A 41 -0.95 -1.62 6.91
CA LEU A 41 -1.65 -1.10 8.09
C LEU A 41 -0.75 -0.17 8.92
N GLU A 42 0.55 -0.47 9.05
CA GLU A 42 1.52 0.39 9.77
C GLU A 42 1.60 1.80 9.17
N VAL A 43 1.48 1.93 7.84
CA VAL A 43 1.50 3.22 7.14
C VAL A 43 0.10 3.79 6.88
N GLY A 44 -0.95 3.19 7.44
CA GLY A 44 -2.33 3.71 7.37
C GLY A 44 -3.03 3.48 6.02
N LEU A 45 -2.66 2.45 5.28
CA LEU A 45 -3.29 2.09 4.00
C LEU A 45 -4.43 1.07 4.18
N VAL A 46 -5.42 1.15 3.29
CA VAL A 46 -6.49 0.16 3.12
C VAL A 46 -6.35 -0.54 1.76
N GLY A 47 -6.95 -1.72 1.57
CA GLY A 47 -6.88 -2.44 0.31
C GLY A 47 -6.74 -3.96 0.50
N PHE A 48 -5.94 -4.60 -0.35
CA PHE A 48 -5.70 -6.04 -0.25
C PHE A 48 -4.43 -6.51 -0.96
N ALA A 49 -3.92 -7.66 -0.56
CA ALA A 49 -2.93 -8.44 -1.32
C ALA A 49 -3.54 -9.80 -1.74
N SER A 50 -3.52 -10.11 -3.04
CA SER A 50 -4.12 -11.32 -3.62
C SER A 50 -3.10 -12.17 -4.36
N ASN A 51 -3.08 -13.48 -4.09
CA ASN A 51 -2.31 -14.41 -4.94
C ASN A 51 -3.01 -14.59 -6.29
N TYR A 52 -2.23 -14.70 -7.36
CA TYR A 52 -2.70 -15.05 -8.70
C TYR A 52 -2.19 -16.44 -9.13
N PRO A 53 -2.92 -17.17 -9.99
CA PRO A 53 -2.54 -18.52 -10.43
C PRO A 53 -1.20 -18.59 -11.19
N ASP A 54 -0.74 -17.48 -11.75
CA ASP A 54 0.53 -17.36 -12.46
C ASP A 54 1.75 -17.17 -11.53
N GLY A 55 1.55 -17.31 -10.21
CA GLY A 55 2.60 -17.17 -9.21
C GLY A 55 2.81 -15.74 -8.70
N ARG A 56 2.15 -14.74 -9.28
CA ARG A 56 2.29 -13.34 -8.86
C ARG A 56 1.41 -13.00 -7.66
N VAL A 57 1.70 -11.85 -7.06
CA VAL A 57 0.84 -11.22 -6.07
C VAL A 57 0.40 -9.86 -6.58
N LEU A 58 -0.91 -9.61 -6.55
CA LEU A 58 -1.50 -8.30 -6.77
C LEU A 58 -1.65 -7.59 -5.43
N VAL A 59 -1.08 -6.40 -5.29
CA VAL A 59 -1.26 -5.52 -4.13
C VAL A 59 -2.05 -4.30 -4.58
N ILE A 60 -3.23 -4.11 -4.00
CA ILE A 60 -4.02 -2.88 -4.11
C ILE A 60 -3.94 -2.17 -2.76
N ALA A 61 -3.51 -0.92 -2.77
CA ALA A 61 -3.48 -0.09 -1.57
C ALA A 61 -4.01 1.31 -1.87
N GLU A 62 -4.83 1.84 -0.98
CA GLU A 62 -5.37 3.19 -1.05
C GLU A 62 -5.07 3.96 0.24
N GLY A 63 -4.73 5.23 0.09
CA GLY A 63 -4.44 6.14 1.20
C GLY A 63 -3.59 7.30 0.72
N ARG A 64 -2.82 7.92 1.62
CA ARG A 64 -1.97 9.05 1.25
C ARG A 64 -0.87 8.62 0.28
N GLU A 65 -0.47 9.52 -0.62
CA GLU A 65 0.58 9.27 -1.61
C GLU A 65 1.89 8.81 -0.96
N ASP A 66 2.33 9.50 0.09
CA ASP A 66 3.55 9.16 0.81
C ASP A 66 3.47 7.79 1.51
N ALA A 67 2.30 7.39 1.99
CA ALA A 67 2.07 6.06 2.53
C ALA A 67 2.14 4.99 1.43
N THR A 68 1.54 5.25 0.26
CA THR A 68 1.63 4.33 -0.88
C THR A 68 3.05 4.20 -1.41
N ASP A 69 3.82 5.29 -1.42
CA ASP A 69 5.24 5.30 -1.79
C ASP A 69 6.07 4.52 -0.78
N ALA A 70 5.81 4.67 0.52
CA ALA A 70 6.48 3.91 1.56
C ALA A 70 6.22 2.40 1.41
N LEU A 71 4.99 1.98 1.09
CA LEU A 71 4.69 0.59 0.79
C LEU A 71 5.41 0.12 -0.48
N LEU A 72 5.38 0.90 -1.56
CA LEU A 72 6.05 0.56 -2.82
C LEU A 72 7.57 0.42 -2.65
N ALA A 73 8.19 1.35 -1.91
CA ALA A 73 9.62 1.29 -1.58
C ALA A 73 9.93 0.02 -0.78
N TRP A 74 9.10 -0.32 0.22
CA TRP A 74 9.27 -1.55 0.98
C TRP A 74 9.16 -2.80 0.11
N LEU A 75 8.18 -2.86 -0.82
CA LEU A 75 8.04 -3.98 -1.76
C LEU A 75 9.28 -4.16 -2.65
N LYS A 76 9.99 -3.07 -2.97
CA LYS A 76 11.22 -3.07 -3.77
C LYS A 76 12.51 -3.24 -2.95
N SER A 77 12.43 -3.16 -1.61
CA SER A 77 13.60 -3.10 -0.73
C SER A 77 14.31 -4.44 -0.50
N GLY A 78 13.66 -5.56 -0.80
CA GLY A 78 14.13 -6.89 -0.41
C GLY A 78 13.87 -7.28 1.05
N ALA A 79 13.26 -6.40 1.86
CA ALA A 79 12.83 -6.70 3.23
C ALA A 79 11.51 -7.51 3.30
N THR A 80 10.95 -7.88 2.16
CA THR A 80 9.75 -8.71 2.04
C THR A 80 10.09 -10.19 2.27
N PRO A 81 9.19 -10.99 2.87
CA PRO A 81 9.37 -12.44 2.89
C PRO A 81 9.48 -13.04 1.49
N GLY A 82 10.42 -13.96 1.29
CA GLY A 82 10.71 -14.55 -0.01
C GLY A 82 11.67 -13.70 -0.84
N ARG A 83 11.50 -13.71 -2.16
CA ARG A 83 12.31 -12.94 -3.10
C ARG A 83 11.42 -12.22 -4.09
N VAL A 84 11.52 -10.90 -4.12
CA VAL A 84 10.88 -10.06 -5.14
C VAL A 84 11.89 -9.80 -6.25
N ASP A 85 11.54 -10.18 -7.47
CA ASP A 85 12.38 -9.96 -8.66
C ASP A 85 11.95 -8.71 -9.42
N THR A 86 10.64 -8.44 -9.47
CA THR A 86 10.10 -7.28 -10.20
C THR A 86 8.81 -6.79 -9.55
N VAL A 87 8.67 -5.47 -9.49
CA VAL A 87 7.42 -4.81 -9.09
C VAL A 87 6.99 -3.89 -10.22
N VAL A 88 5.85 -4.19 -10.83
CA VAL A 88 5.20 -3.32 -11.83
C VAL A 88 4.08 -2.57 -11.12
N SER A 89 4.21 -1.26 -11.01
CA SER A 89 3.30 -0.42 -10.24
C SER A 89 2.67 0.68 -11.07
N ASP A 90 1.41 0.98 -10.78
CA ASP A 90 0.67 2.13 -11.32
C ASP A 90 -0.07 2.84 -10.18
N VAL A 91 -0.13 4.17 -10.24
CA VAL A 91 -0.80 5.02 -9.24
C VAL A 91 -1.94 5.77 -9.92
N THR A 92 -3.15 5.58 -9.41
CA THR A 92 -4.37 6.19 -9.96
C THR A 92 -5.16 6.92 -8.88
N GLY A 93 -6.26 7.56 -9.28
CA GLY A 93 -7.26 8.01 -8.32
C GLY A 93 -7.82 6.86 -7.47
N PRO A 94 -8.31 7.17 -6.26
CA PRO A 94 -8.85 6.19 -5.33
C PRO A 94 -10.17 5.64 -5.87
N ARG A 95 -10.45 4.37 -5.61
CA ARG A 95 -11.75 3.75 -5.95
C ARG A 95 -12.65 3.61 -4.73
N GLY A 96 -12.07 3.59 -3.52
CA GLY A 96 -12.80 3.37 -2.28
C GLY A 96 -13.31 1.93 -2.14
N GLY A 97 -14.10 1.69 -1.09
CA GLY A 97 -14.72 0.39 -0.81
C GLY A 97 -13.88 -0.56 0.05
N TYR A 98 -12.82 -0.06 0.70
CA TYR A 98 -12.00 -0.83 1.63
C TYR A 98 -12.11 -0.25 3.04
N SER A 99 -12.37 -1.08 4.04
CA SER A 99 -12.42 -0.70 5.46
C SER A 99 -11.18 -1.15 6.25
N GLY A 100 -10.23 -1.79 5.58
CA GLY A 100 -9.01 -2.33 6.14
C GLY A 100 -8.12 -2.89 5.04
N PHE A 101 -7.15 -3.70 5.42
CA PHE A 101 -6.25 -4.38 4.49
C PHE A 101 -6.42 -5.90 4.57
N ASP A 102 -6.91 -6.52 3.49
CA ASP A 102 -7.21 -7.95 3.45
C ASP A 102 -6.11 -8.78 2.75
N THR A 103 -6.07 -10.08 3.01
CA THR A 103 -5.28 -11.04 2.24
C THR A 103 -6.21 -12.03 1.53
N ARG A 104 -6.10 -12.15 0.19
CA ARG A 104 -6.95 -13.01 -0.65
C ARG A 104 -6.15 -14.11 -1.35
#